data_AF-A0A0S8EF70-F1
#
_entry.id   AF-A0A0S8EF70-F1
#
_cell.length_a   1.000
_cell.length_b   1.000
_cell.length_c   1.000
_cell.angle_alpha   90.00
_cell.angle_beta   90.00
_cell.angle_gamma   90.00
#
_symmetry.space_group_name_H-M   'P 1'
#
loop_
_entity.id
_entity.type
_entity.pdbx_description
1 polymer ?
#
loop_
_entity_poly.entity_id
_entity_poly.type
_entity_poly.pdbx_seq_one_letter_code
_entity_poly.pdbx_strand_id
1 'polypeptide(L)'
;MTVANAQLAVSGDKGKYPEFVGNVKTVEARDFWRDKAVSPSGAGYDYSHNAETFMEVGNALGWGMAELLSQKKQQSKRPEKR
;
A
#
# COMPACT_ATOMS: atom_id res chain seq x y z
N MET A 1 1.84 11.02 15.55
CA MET A 1 1.78 10.36 14.23
C MET A 1 2.69 10.98 13.16
N THR A 2 3.76 11.70 13.52
CA THR A 2 4.58 12.47 12.56
C THR A 2 5.25 11.60 11.49
N VAL A 3 5.84 10.47 11.89
CA VAL A 3 6.55 9.56 10.98
C VAL A 3 5.59 8.89 10.00
N ALA A 4 4.48 8.33 10.49
CA ALA A 4 3.47 7.70 9.64
C ALA A 4 2.87 8.68 8.64
N ASN A 5 2.54 9.90 9.06
CA ASN A 5 2.04 10.92 8.14
C ASN A 5 3.07 11.27 7.06
N ALA A 6 4.36 11.34 7.40
CA ALA A 6 5.43 11.58 6.43
C ALA A 6 5.57 10.43 5.42
N GLN A 7 5.49 9.17 5.88
CA GLN A 7 5.54 7.99 5.01
C GLN A 7 4.33 7.92 4.08
N LEU A 8 3.11 8.16 4.59
CA LEU A 8 1.89 8.15 3.79
C LEU A 8 1.80 9.32 2.79
N ALA A 9 2.53 10.42 3.03
CA ALA A 9 2.59 11.56 2.12
C ALA A 9 3.36 11.28 0.82
N VAL A 10 4.05 10.14 0.73
CA VAL A 10 4.76 9.70 -0.48
C VAL A 10 3.81 9.20 -1.57
N SER A 11 2.57 8.83 -1.23
CA SER A 11 1.58 8.40 -2.24
C SER A 11 1.34 9.52 -3.26
N GLY A 12 1.26 9.17 -4.54
CA GLY A 12 0.89 10.09 -5.61
C GLY A 12 -0.46 10.77 -5.37
N ASP A 13 -1.37 10.10 -4.65
CA ASP A 13 -2.70 10.60 -4.31
C ASP A 13 -2.68 11.78 -3.31
N LYS A 14 -1.54 12.04 -2.64
CA LYS A 14 -1.41 13.12 -1.64
C LYS A 14 -0.92 14.44 -2.24
N GLY A 15 -0.41 14.43 -3.47
CA GLY A 15 0.01 15.62 -4.20
C GLY A 15 1.25 16.34 -3.65
N LYS A 16 1.91 15.82 -2.61
CA LYS A 16 3.14 16.41 -2.05
C LYS A 16 4.32 16.32 -3.03
N TYR A 17 4.36 15.24 -3.83
CA TYR A 17 5.39 14.95 -4.82
C TYR A 17 4.70 14.78 -6.19
N PRO A 18 4.66 15.83 -7.03
CA PRO A 18 3.97 15.77 -8.33
C PRO A 18 4.45 14.64 -9.24
N GLU A 19 5.72 14.27 -9.17
CA GLU A 19 6.35 13.18 -9.92
C GLU A 19 5.82 11.79 -9.55
N PHE A 20 5.13 11.66 -8.41
CA PHE A 20 4.59 10.40 -7.93
C PHE A 20 3.13 10.17 -8.35
N VAL A 21 2.45 11.18 -8.90
CA VAL A 21 1.06 11.10 -9.34
C VAL A 21 0.90 10.01 -10.41
N GLY A 22 -0.02 9.07 -10.17
CA GLY A 22 -0.32 7.97 -11.09
C GLY A 22 0.75 6.88 -11.19
N ASN A 23 1.83 6.97 -10.40
CA ASN A 23 2.95 6.01 -10.46
C ASN A 23 3.32 5.42 -9.09
N VAL A 24 3.05 6.13 -7.99
CA VAL A 24 3.34 5.65 -6.63
C VAL A 24 2.05 5.60 -5.81
N LYS A 25 1.86 4.48 -5.10
CA LYS A 25 0.77 4.29 -4.15
C LYS A 25 1.31 3.79 -2.83
N THR A 26 0.74 4.27 -1.73
CA THR A 26 1.11 3.83 -0.37
C THR A 26 -0.09 3.12 0.26
N VAL A 27 0.17 2.05 1.01
CA VAL A 27 -0.85 1.31 1.77
C VAL A 27 -0.57 1.43 3.26
N GLU A 28 -1.62 1.51 4.05
CA GLU A 28 -1.52 1.48 5.51
C GLU A 28 -1.67 0.04 6.00
N ALA A 29 -0.67 -0.46 6.71
CA ALA A 29 -0.61 -1.85 7.15
C ALA A 29 -0.53 -2.01 8.68
N ARG A 30 -0.49 -0.91 9.44
CA ARG A 30 -0.41 -0.96 10.91
C ARG A 30 -1.59 -1.69 11.53
N ASP A 31 -2.78 -1.51 10.97
CA ASP A 31 -4.01 -2.16 11.45
C ASP A 31 -4.03 -3.68 11.18
N PHE A 32 -3.10 -4.19 10.36
CA PHE A 32 -2.98 -5.63 10.09
C PHE A 32 -2.11 -6.34 11.13
N TRP A 33 -1.42 -5.60 12.02
CA TRP A 33 -0.55 -6.22 13.00
C TRP A 33 -1.35 -7.10 13.97
N ARG A 34 -0.88 -8.34 14.16
CA ARG A 34 -1.42 -9.29 15.13
C ARG A 34 -0.42 -9.48 16.26
N ASP A 35 -0.91 -9.53 17.50
CA ASP A 35 -0.06 -9.67 18.67
C ASP A 35 0.60 -11.05 18.75
N LYS A 36 1.74 -11.13 19.43
CA LYS A 36 2.45 -12.37 19.74
C LYS A 36 1.54 -13.44 20.37
N ALA A 37 0.56 -13.03 21.17
CA ALA A 37 -0.40 -13.91 21.83
C ALA A 37 -1.23 -14.77 20.85
N VAL A 38 -1.42 -14.31 19.61
CA VAL A 38 -2.15 -15.04 18.56
C VAL A 38 -1.21 -15.59 17.47
N SER A 39 0.09 -15.58 17.73
CA SER A 39 1.10 -16.16 16.85
C SER A 39 1.09 -17.70 16.97
N PRO A 40 1.06 -18.45 15.84
CA PRO A 40 1.21 -19.91 15.86
C PRO A 40 2.50 -20.39 16.52
N SER A 41 3.57 -19.58 16.48
CA SER A 41 4.87 -19.91 17.06
C SER A 41 5.23 -19.08 18.29
N GLY A 42 4.32 -18.21 18.75
CA GLY A 42 4.64 -17.20 19.76
C GLY A 42 5.72 -16.21 19.31
N ALA A 43 5.85 -15.89 18.01
CA ALA A 43 6.81 -14.89 17.53
C ALA A 43 6.22 -13.47 17.58
N GLY A 44 7.09 -12.48 17.81
CA GLY A 44 6.74 -11.03 17.81
C GLY A 44 7.38 -10.23 16.67
N TYR A 45 7.90 -10.93 15.66
CA TYR A 45 8.56 -10.41 14.46
C TYR A 45 7.99 -11.15 13.24
N ASP A 46 8.36 -10.75 12.02
CA ASP A 46 7.88 -11.37 10.77
C ASP A 46 6.36 -11.57 10.75
N TYR A 47 5.62 -10.50 11.07
CA TYR A 47 4.16 -10.49 11.20
C TYR A 47 3.61 -11.53 12.19
N SER A 48 4.37 -11.83 13.24
CA SER A 48 4.03 -12.82 14.25
C SER A 48 3.74 -14.21 13.66
N HIS A 49 4.32 -14.54 12.51
CA HIS A 49 4.02 -15.75 11.75
C HIS A 49 2.51 -15.99 11.56
N ASN A 50 1.72 -14.91 11.52
CA ASN A 50 0.27 -14.97 11.42
C ASN A 50 -0.14 -14.85 9.95
N ALA A 51 -0.77 -15.91 9.43
CA ALA A 51 -1.17 -16.00 8.02
C ALA A 51 -2.16 -14.89 7.61
N GLU A 52 -3.03 -14.45 8.52
CA GLU A 52 -4.01 -13.39 8.26
C GLU A 52 -3.30 -12.06 7.97
N THR A 53 -2.29 -11.69 8.77
CA THR A 53 -1.48 -10.49 8.54
C THR A 53 -0.83 -10.50 7.15
N PHE A 54 -0.25 -11.64 6.75
CA PHE A 54 0.36 -11.78 5.42
C PHE A 54 -0.69 -11.59 4.31
N MET A 55 -1.87 -12.17 4.47
CA MET A 55 -2.96 -12.05 3.50
C MET A 55 -3.50 -10.62 3.40
N GLU A 56 -3.69 -9.92 4.52
CA GLU A 56 -4.18 -8.54 4.55
C GLU A 56 -3.17 -7.58 3.92
N VAL A 57 -1.88 -7.69 4.27
CA VAL A 57 -0.80 -6.91 3.65
C VAL A 57 -0.74 -7.20 2.15
N GLY A 58 -0.76 -8.48 1.76
CA GLY A 58 -0.72 -8.90 0.36
C GLY A 58 -1.92 -8.38 -0.44
N ASN A 59 -3.13 -8.44 0.12
CA ASN A 59 -4.34 -7.91 -0.51
C ASN A 59 -4.25 -6.40 -0.70
N ALA A 60 -3.84 -5.65 0.32
CA ALA A 60 -3.70 -4.20 0.21
C ALA A 60 -2.70 -3.80 -0.89
N LEU A 61 -1.54 -4.47 -0.93
CA LEU A 61 -0.53 -4.24 -1.97
C LEU A 61 -1.03 -4.65 -3.37
N GLY A 62 -1.69 -5.80 -3.48
CA GLY A 62 -2.23 -6.32 -4.74
C GLY A 62 -3.28 -5.40 -5.35
N TRP A 63 -4.23 -4.94 -4.54
CA TRP A 63 -5.23 -3.97 -4.99
C TRP A 63 -4.62 -2.61 -5.33
N GLY A 64 -3.66 -2.12 -4.54
CA GLY A 64 -2.92 -0.90 -4.85
C GLY A 64 -2.20 -0.96 -6.20
N MET A 65 -1.61 -2.10 -6.55
CA MET A 65 -0.99 -2.32 -7.86
C MET A 65 -2.03 -2.39 -8.98
N ALA A 66 -3.13 -3.12 -8.77
CA ALA A 66 -4.21 -3.22 -9.75
C ALA A 66 -4.78 -1.84 -10.12
N GLU A 67 -4.93 -0.95 -9.14
CA GLU A 67 -5.34 0.44 -9.35
C GLU A 67 -4.34 1.23 -10.20
N LEU A 68 -3.05 1.20 -9.87
CA LEU A 68 -2.00 1.88 -10.64
C LEU A 68 -1.98 1.42 -12.10
N LEU A 69 -2.05 0.11 -12.34
CA LEU A 69 -2.08 -0.45 -13.69
C LEU A 69 -3.35 -0.07 -14.45
N SER A 70 -4.50 0.02 -13.76
CA SER A 70 -5.76 0.42 -14.36
C SER A 70 -5.75 1.89 -14.79
N GLN A 71 -5.18 2.77 -13.96
CA GLN A 71 -5.00 4.19 -14.30
C GLN A 71 -4.05 4.37 -15.49
N LYS A 72 -2.93 3.65 -15.50
CA LYS A 72 -1.97 3.68 -16.63
C LYS A 72 -2.61 3.25 -17.95
N LYS A 73 -3.44 2.19 -17.93
CA LYS A 73 -4.22 1.76 -19.11
C LYS A 73 -5.20 2.84 -19.59
N GLN A 74 -5.86 3.55 -18.67
CA GLN A 74 -6.77 4.64 -19.04
C GLN A 74 -6.03 5.83 -19.65
N GLN A 75 -4.87 6.20 -19.11
CA GLN A 75 -4.04 7.27 -19.65
C GLN A 75 -3.56 6.96 -21.07
N SER A 76 -3.14 5.72 -21.34
CA SER A 76 -2.72 5.27 -22.67
C SER A 76 -3.84 5.28 -23.72
N LYS A 77 -5.11 5.24 -23.30
CA LYS A 77 -6.28 5.26 -24.20
C LYS A 77 -6.81 6.66 -24.47
N ARG A 78 -6.32 7.68 -23.76
CA ARG A 78 -6.79 9.06 -23.90
C ARG A 78 -6.18 9.65 -25.18
N PRO A 79 -6.97 10.17 -26.13
CA PRO A 79 -6.42 10.79 -27.33
C PRO A 79 -5.58 12.01 -26.94
N GLU A 80 -4.43 12.15 -27.59
CA GLU A 80 -3.54 13.29 -27.41
C GLU A 80 -4.29 14.56 -27.82
N LYS A 81 -4.48 15.50 -26.89
CA LYS A 81 -5.13 16.78 -27.17
C LYS A 81 -4.18 17.59 -28.06
N ARG A 82 -4.53 17.71 -29.35
CA ARG A 82 -3.94 18.69 -30.27
C ARG A 82 -4.33 20.10 -29.88
#